data_AF-A0A2M3Z5N8-F1
#
_entry.id   AF-A0A2M3Z5N8-F1
#
_cell.length_a   1.000
_cell.length_b   1.000
_cell.length_c   1.000
_cell.angle_alpha   90.00
_cell.angle_beta   90.00
_cell.angle_gamma   90.00
#
_symmetry.space_group_name_H-M   'P 1'
#
loop_
_entity.id
_entity.type
_entity.pdbx_description
1 polymer ?
#
loop_
_entity_poly.entity_id
_entity_poly.type
_entity_poly.pdbx_seq_one_letter_code
_entity_poly.pdbx_strand_id
1 'polypeptide(L)'
;SKLWGKIGPSYCRVHTAESALLSQKTDQKNDKKHPASQSDRKQTSNEVSSSPLTDTFGRFHTYLRISLTERCNLRCKYCMPAEGVQLTQREQLLTSEEVIRLANLFVAEGVRKIRLTGGEPTVRKDLPEIVSQLKAIPALESVGITTNGLMLTRQLVGLQRAGLDALNVSLDTLKVARYEQITRRKGWERVIAGIDLASQLGYRPKVNCVLMKALPSTFVQTHRTDSLAHGASSRRYYSSLSHVDEHTGRATMVDVDDKVSTKRVAKAQATVYVGPTIAALIENNELKKGDVLSISQMAAIVAAKKTSDLIPLCHNIPLSSIKVETSLNSSTNEVQILAKVKCDGKTGVEMEALTAVSIAALTVYDMCKAVSHEILIKNIMLVEKTGGKSEFYRKQFHHEPALESRTAARQAEELPIITRPYQTDPIVTNEPFVPMYI
;
A
#
# COMPACT_ATOMS: atom_id res chain seq x y z
N SER A 1 9.47 39.45 -13.08
CA SER A 1 10.88 39.11 -13.37
C SER A 1 11.69 38.62 -12.16
N LYS A 2 11.09 38.20 -11.03
CA LYS A 2 11.83 37.64 -9.86
C LYS A 2 11.45 36.18 -9.50
N LEU A 3 10.79 35.44 -10.39
CA LEU A 3 10.36 34.04 -10.13
C LEU A 3 11.13 32.97 -10.91
N TRP A 4 12.03 33.34 -11.83
CA TRP A 4 12.65 32.42 -12.79
C TRP A 4 14.11 32.04 -12.47
N GLY A 5 14.54 32.18 -11.21
CA GLY A 5 15.94 31.95 -10.81
C GLY A 5 16.22 30.66 -10.04
N LYS A 6 15.25 29.75 -9.84
CA LYS A 6 15.41 28.59 -8.93
C LYS A 6 15.07 27.21 -9.50
N ILE A 7 14.99 27.07 -10.82
CA ILE A 7 14.87 25.75 -11.45
C ILE A 7 16.04 25.58 -12.40
N GLY A 8 17.07 24.85 -11.96
CA GLY A 8 18.15 24.38 -12.83
C GLY A 8 17.63 23.34 -13.83
N PRO A 9 18.28 23.18 -15.00
CA PRO A 9 17.72 22.42 -16.10
C PRO A 9 18.07 20.93 -15.94
N SER A 10 17.06 20.08 -15.87
CA SER A 10 17.21 18.65 -16.21
C SER A 10 15.85 18.07 -16.63
N TYR A 11 15.68 18.02 -17.95
CA TYR A 11 14.75 17.18 -18.73
C TYR A 11 13.23 17.34 -18.53
N CYS A 12 12.69 18.42 -19.09
CA CYS A 12 11.39 18.41 -19.77
C CYS A 12 11.45 19.39 -20.94
N ARG A 13 11.59 18.89 -22.18
CA ARG A 13 11.45 19.72 -23.39
C ARG A 13 9.98 19.73 -23.79
N VAL A 14 9.33 20.88 -23.59
CA VAL A 14 8.03 21.17 -24.20
C VAL A 14 8.31 21.60 -25.64
N HIS A 15 7.89 20.79 -26.62
CA HIS A 15 7.91 21.21 -28.01
C HIS A 15 6.82 22.26 -28.23
N THR A 16 7.23 23.52 -28.35
CA THR A 16 6.40 24.58 -28.94
C THR A 16 6.87 24.76 -30.38
N ALA A 17 5.94 24.57 -31.32
CA ALA A 17 6.17 24.75 -32.74
C ALA A 17 6.00 26.23 -33.08
N GLU A 18 7.10 26.94 -33.35
CA GLU A 18 7.08 28.18 -34.15
C GLU A 18 8.52 28.62 -34.48
N SER A 19 8.93 28.41 -35.74
CA SER A 19 9.81 29.29 -36.52
C SER A 19 10.31 28.56 -37.78
N ALA A 20 9.54 28.66 -38.85
CA ALA A 20 10.06 28.47 -40.19
C ALA A 20 9.45 29.57 -41.06
N LEU A 21 10.24 30.59 -41.42
CA LEU A 21 10.09 31.40 -42.63
C LEU A 21 11.33 32.27 -42.86
N LEU A 22 11.67 32.42 -44.15
CA LEU A 22 12.79 33.11 -44.82
C LEU A 22 14.12 32.33 -44.86
N SER A 23 14.67 31.94 -46.01
CA SER A 23 14.85 32.70 -47.26
C SER A 23 15.11 31.80 -48.50
N GLN A 24 14.46 32.14 -49.63
CA GLN A 24 14.89 32.15 -51.06
C GLN A 24 16.10 31.27 -51.49
N LYS A 25 16.12 30.48 -52.59
CA LYS A 25 15.75 30.73 -54.01
C LYS A 25 16.03 29.46 -54.85
N THR A 26 15.32 29.29 -55.99
CA THR A 26 15.68 28.53 -57.25
C THR A 26 15.92 27.01 -57.14
N ASP A 27 15.41 26.08 -57.97
CA ASP A 27 15.04 26.08 -59.39
C ASP A 27 14.03 24.98 -59.76
N GLN A 28 13.48 25.12 -60.97
CA GLN A 28 12.36 24.42 -61.62
C GLN A 28 12.61 22.93 -61.99
N LYS A 29 11.55 22.09 -61.99
CA LYS A 29 10.86 21.55 -63.20
C LYS A 29 10.01 20.28 -62.95
N ASN A 30 8.83 20.28 -63.61
CA ASN A 30 8.05 19.14 -64.20
C ASN A 30 7.44 18.09 -63.24
N ASP A 31 6.23 17.55 -63.45
CA ASP A 31 5.25 17.66 -64.53
C ASP A 31 3.90 17.06 -64.03
N LYS A 32 2.77 17.61 -64.54
CA LYS A 32 1.51 16.91 -64.90
C LYS A 32 0.57 16.33 -63.81
N LYS A 33 -0.55 17.03 -63.55
CA LYS A 33 -1.92 16.85 -64.15
C LYS A 33 -3.06 17.32 -63.21
N HIS A 34 -3.94 18.15 -63.77
CA HIS A 34 -5.27 18.59 -63.28
C HIS A 34 -6.34 17.45 -63.31
N PRO A 35 -7.61 17.64 -62.85
CA PRO A 35 -8.28 18.87 -62.40
C PRO A 35 -9.08 18.79 -61.07
N ALA A 36 -9.64 19.95 -60.74
CA ALA A 36 -10.41 20.37 -59.57
C ALA A 36 -11.79 19.74 -59.35
N SER A 37 -12.27 19.81 -58.11
CA SER A 37 -13.66 20.14 -57.78
C SER A 37 -13.77 20.83 -56.41
N GLN A 38 -14.70 21.78 -56.36
CA GLN A 38 -14.97 22.79 -55.34
C GLN A 38 -15.58 22.27 -54.03
N SER A 39 -15.69 23.19 -53.05
CA SER A 39 -16.59 23.21 -51.88
C SER A 39 -16.33 22.16 -50.81
N ASP A 40 -16.05 22.47 -49.54
CA ASP A 40 -16.80 23.39 -48.68
C ASP A 40 -15.94 23.99 -47.57
N ARG A 41 -16.23 25.27 -47.26
CA ARG A 41 -15.84 25.93 -46.01
C ARG A 41 -16.49 25.18 -44.83
N LYS A 42 -15.72 24.36 -44.12
CA LYS A 42 -16.03 24.05 -42.72
C LYS A 42 -15.25 25.00 -41.82
N GLN A 43 -16.00 25.83 -41.11
CA GLN A 43 -15.54 26.56 -39.93
C GLN A 43 -14.84 25.57 -39.00
N THR A 44 -13.53 25.67 -38.88
CA THR A 44 -12.78 25.09 -37.78
C THR A 44 -12.99 26.00 -36.59
N SER A 45 -14.08 25.78 -35.85
CA SER A 45 -14.08 26.09 -34.42
C SER A 45 -12.88 25.37 -33.82
N ASN A 46 -11.89 26.13 -33.37
CA ASN A 46 -10.83 25.64 -32.49
C ASN A 46 -11.48 25.20 -31.18
N GLU A 47 -12.11 24.03 -31.17
CA GLU A 47 -12.24 23.24 -29.96
C GLU A 47 -10.81 22.83 -29.61
N VAL A 48 -10.21 23.57 -28.68
CA VAL A 48 -9.07 23.07 -27.93
C VAL A 48 -9.60 21.84 -27.19
N SER A 49 -9.48 20.66 -27.81
CA SER A 49 -9.67 19.42 -27.09
C SER A 49 -8.54 19.36 -26.07
N SER A 50 -8.78 19.90 -24.88
CA SER A 50 -7.86 19.82 -23.76
C SER A 50 -7.66 18.35 -23.46
N SER A 51 -6.58 17.79 -23.99
CA SER A 51 -6.20 16.41 -23.72
C SER A 51 -6.10 16.27 -22.21
N PRO A 52 -6.74 15.26 -21.59
CA PRO A 52 -6.71 15.10 -20.15
C PRO A 52 -5.26 15.05 -19.64
N LEU A 53 -5.03 15.57 -18.44
CA LEU A 53 -3.70 15.58 -17.83
C LEU A 53 -3.17 14.14 -17.78
N THR A 54 -2.14 13.86 -18.59
CA THR A 54 -1.59 12.52 -18.80
C THR A 54 -0.09 12.56 -18.54
N ASP A 55 0.41 11.61 -17.76
CA ASP A 55 1.85 11.49 -17.54
C ASP A 55 2.59 10.77 -18.69
N THR A 56 3.91 10.68 -18.59
CA THR A 56 4.77 10.00 -19.56
C THR A 56 4.54 8.50 -19.67
N PHE A 57 3.77 7.91 -18.75
CA PHE A 57 3.38 6.50 -18.76
C PHE A 57 1.97 6.29 -19.31
N GLY A 58 1.30 7.35 -19.80
CA GLY A 58 -0.04 7.27 -20.36
C GLY A 58 -1.16 7.19 -19.31
N ARG A 59 -0.91 7.54 -18.05
CA ARG A 59 -1.92 7.50 -16.99
C ARG A 59 -2.67 8.82 -16.91
N PHE A 60 -4.00 8.76 -16.95
CA PHE A 60 -4.87 9.93 -16.81
C PHE A 60 -5.06 10.33 -15.34
N HIS A 61 -4.78 11.59 -15.04
CA HIS A 61 -4.92 12.14 -13.69
C HIS A 61 -6.37 12.57 -13.44
N THR A 62 -7.16 11.68 -12.84
CA THR A 62 -8.58 11.95 -12.49
C THR A 62 -8.78 12.32 -11.02
N TYR A 63 -7.72 12.29 -10.21
CA TYR A 63 -7.77 12.42 -8.76
C TYR A 63 -6.70 13.40 -8.25
N LEU A 64 -7.15 14.39 -7.47
CA LEU A 64 -6.28 15.37 -6.83
C LEU A 64 -6.35 15.24 -5.31
N ARG A 65 -5.19 15.17 -4.66
CA ARG A 65 -5.07 15.21 -3.21
C ARG A 65 -4.50 16.55 -2.78
N ILE A 66 -5.22 17.27 -1.94
CA ILE A 66 -4.82 18.59 -1.44
C ILE A 66 -4.46 18.46 0.03
N SER A 67 -3.24 18.86 0.41
CA SER A 67 -2.81 18.97 1.81
C SER A 67 -3.10 20.39 2.29
N LEU A 68 -4.08 20.54 3.21
CA LEU A 68 -4.58 21.85 3.61
C LEU A 68 -3.80 22.50 4.75
N THR A 69 -3.08 21.70 5.53
CA THR A 69 -2.38 22.11 6.75
C THR A 69 -1.37 21.04 7.13
N GLU A 70 -0.31 21.42 7.85
CA GLU A 70 0.66 20.49 8.45
C GLU A 70 0.31 20.19 9.92
N ARG A 71 -0.61 20.97 10.51
CA ARG A 71 -1.02 20.80 11.90
C ARG A 71 -1.86 19.54 12.05
N CYS A 72 -1.58 18.78 13.09
CA CYS A 72 -2.38 17.64 13.49
C CYS A 72 -2.65 17.70 15.00
N ASN A 73 -3.83 17.23 15.42
CA ASN A 73 -4.21 17.07 16.83
C ASN A 73 -3.77 15.70 17.41
N LEU A 74 -3.16 14.83 16.59
CA LEU A 74 -2.50 13.58 17.00
C LEU A 74 -0.97 13.66 16.82
N ARG A 75 -0.25 12.70 17.41
CA ARG A 75 1.21 12.54 17.27
C ARG A 75 1.55 11.06 17.00
N CYS A 76 0.91 10.50 15.98
CA CYS A 76 1.01 9.08 15.65
C CYS A 76 2.46 8.66 15.43
N LYS A 77 2.90 7.57 16.07
CA LYS A 77 4.29 7.09 16.07
C LYS A 77 4.91 6.94 14.67
N TYR A 78 4.12 6.53 13.68
CA TYR A 78 4.57 6.31 12.30
C TYR A 78 4.47 7.56 11.40
N CYS A 79 3.80 8.61 11.87
CA CYS A 79 3.47 9.79 11.05
C CYS A 79 4.21 11.04 11.52
N MET A 80 4.25 11.30 12.83
CA MET A 80 4.76 12.54 13.39
C MET A 80 5.57 12.27 14.68
N PRO A 81 6.72 12.93 14.89
CA PRO A 81 7.48 12.85 16.14
C PRO A 81 6.64 13.28 17.35
N ALA A 82 7.05 12.94 18.57
CA ALA A 82 6.23 13.20 19.77
C ALA A 82 6.10 14.72 20.03
N GLU A 83 7.22 15.40 19.91
CA GLU A 83 7.43 16.85 19.94
C GLU A 83 6.74 17.60 18.78
N GLY A 84 6.28 16.88 17.75
CA GLY A 84 5.69 17.46 16.55
C GLY A 84 6.72 17.78 15.47
N VAL A 85 6.34 18.63 14.53
CA VAL A 85 7.20 19.09 13.44
C VAL A 85 7.28 20.61 13.47
N GLN A 86 8.40 21.16 13.00
CA GLN A 86 8.49 22.58 12.72
C GLN A 86 7.47 22.93 11.64
N LEU A 87 6.59 23.87 11.96
CA LEU A 87 5.50 24.26 11.09
C LEU A 87 5.99 25.33 10.11
N THR A 88 5.60 25.16 8.86
CA THR A 88 5.80 26.18 7.83
C THR A 88 5.05 27.46 8.21
N GLN A 89 5.64 28.61 7.90
CA GLN A 89 5.01 29.91 8.18
C GLN A 89 3.70 30.04 7.39
N ARG A 90 2.73 30.77 7.93
CA ARG A 90 1.36 30.81 7.38
C ARG A 90 1.35 31.38 5.96
N GLU A 91 2.26 32.31 5.67
CA GLU A 91 2.42 33.03 4.41
C GLU A 91 2.94 32.13 3.29
N GLN A 92 3.51 30.97 3.63
CA GLN A 92 4.03 29.98 2.70
C GLN A 92 3.03 28.83 2.45
N LEU A 93 1.90 28.81 3.17
CA LEU A 93 0.82 27.85 2.96
C LEU A 93 -0.21 28.43 1.99
N LEU A 94 -0.78 27.56 1.16
CA LEU A 94 -1.83 27.96 0.22
C LEU A 94 -3.05 28.50 0.96
N THR A 95 -3.45 29.71 0.57
CA THR A 95 -4.72 30.33 0.98
C THR A 95 -5.90 29.56 0.41
N SER A 96 -7.10 29.77 0.96
CA SER A 96 -8.32 29.12 0.45
C SER A 96 -8.58 29.50 -1.01
N GLU A 97 -8.39 30.76 -1.37
CA GLU A 97 -8.54 31.25 -2.74
C GLU A 97 -7.58 30.55 -3.71
N GLU A 98 -6.30 30.38 -3.32
CA GLU A 98 -5.32 29.65 -4.12
C GLU A 98 -5.67 28.16 -4.25
N VAL A 99 -6.16 27.52 -3.19
CA VAL A 99 -6.62 26.12 -3.22
C VAL A 99 -7.76 25.96 -4.22
N ILE A 100 -8.76 26.84 -4.19
CA ILE A 100 -9.91 26.80 -5.11
C ILE A 100 -9.49 27.11 -6.54
N ARG A 101 -8.59 28.09 -6.73
CA ARG A 101 -8.03 28.40 -8.06
C ARG A 101 -7.31 27.20 -8.66
N LEU A 102 -6.45 26.52 -7.88
CA LEU A 102 -5.74 25.32 -8.34
C LEU A 102 -6.72 24.19 -8.63
N ALA A 103 -7.71 23.97 -7.76
CA ALA A 103 -8.73 22.95 -7.98
C ALA A 103 -9.49 23.16 -9.30
N ASN A 104 -9.90 24.40 -9.61
CA ASN A 104 -10.57 24.73 -10.88
C ASN A 104 -9.70 24.38 -12.09
N LEU A 105 -8.41 24.73 -12.05
CA LEU A 105 -7.47 24.40 -13.13
C LEU A 105 -7.35 22.88 -13.32
N PHE A 106 -7.16 22.13 -12.23
CA PHE A 106 -7.05 20.68 -12.33
C PHE A 106 -8.34 20.00 -12.79
N VAL A 107 -9.51 20.51 -12.39
CA VAL A 107 -10.80 19.99 -12.84
C VAL A 107 -11.01 20.26 -14.33
N ALA A 108 -10.60 21.44 -14.83
CA ALA A 108 -10.62 21.74 -16.26
C ALA A 108 -9.72 20.76 -17.07
N GLU A 109 -8.60 20.32 -16.48
CA GLU A 109 -7.68 19.33 -17.08
C GLU A 109 -8.11 17.86 -16.88
N GLY A 110 -9.31 17.60 -16.33
CA GLY A 110 -9.91 16.27 -16.26
C GLY A 110 -9.94 15.62 -14.88
N VAL A 111 -9.53 16.31 -13.81
CA VAL A 111 -9.73 15.82 -12.44
C VAL A 111 -11.22 15.81 -12.10
N ARG A 112 -11.72 14.68 -11.61
CA ARG A 112 -13.13 14.49 -11.22
C ARG A 112 -13.33 14.31 -9.72
N LYS A 113 -12.26 13.97 -8.98
CA LYS A 113 -12.33 13.65 -7.55
C LYS A 113 -11.25 14.39 -6.78
N ILE A 114 -11.64 15.07 -5.71
CA ILE A 114 -10.73 15.78 -4.82
C ILE A 114 -10.76 15.17 -3.42
N ARG A 115 -9.58 14.94 -2.84
CA ARG A 115 -9.39 14.51 -1.46
C ARG A 115 -8.66 15.56 -0.64
N LEU A 116 -9.34 16.08 0.37
CA LEU A 116 -8.76 17.00 1.34
C LEU A 116 -8.07 16.23 2.46
N THR A 117 -6.81 16.56 2.68
CA THR A 117 -5.93 15.93 3.68
C THR A 117 -5.06 17.00 4.35
N GLY A 118 -3.99 16.60 5.02
CA GLY A 118 -3.05 17.49 5.70
C GLY A 118 -2.22 16.70 6.71
N GLY A 119 -1.90 17.36 7.82
CA GLY A 119 -1.80 16.71 9.12
C GLY A 119 -3.19 16.21 9.51
N GLU A 120 -4.07 17.11 9.97
CA GLU A 120 -5.48 16.82 10.18
C GLU A 120 -6.36 17.93 9.58
N PRO A 121 -7.16 17.67 8.52
CA PRO A 121 -7.93 18.71 7.85
C PRO A 121 -8.93 19.41 8.79
N THR A 122 -9.53 18.69 9.75
CA THR A 122 -10.52 19.26 10.69
C THR A 122 -9.93 20.28 11.68
N VAL A 123 -8.60 20.44 11.72
CA VAL A 123 -7.94 21.51 12.49
C VAL A 123 -8.08 22.87 11.80
N ARG A 124 -8.31 22.89 10.48
CA ARG A 124 -8.47 24.12 9.69
C ARG A 124 -9.91 24.65 9.85
N LYS A 125 -10.06 25.91 10.29
CA LYS A 125 -11.37 26.49 10.65
C LYS A 125 -12.30 26.75 9.46
N ASP A 126 -11.71 27.10 8.33
CA ASP A 126 -12.32 27.40 7.03
C ASP A 126 -12.58 26.13 6.19
N LEU A 127 -12.39 24.93 6.74
CA LEU A 127 -12.63 23.67 6.00
C LEU A 127 -14.05 23.57 5.40
N PRO A 128 -15.15 23.90 6.11
CA PRO A 128 -16.49 23.85 5.52
C PRO A 128 -16.65 24.80 4.33
N GLU A 129 -16.04 25.98 4.40
CA GLU A 129 -16.06 26.96 3.30
C GLU A 129 -15.32 26.42 2.07
N ILE A 130 -14.14 25.82 2.27
CA ILE A 130 -13.38 25.17 1.19
C ILE A 130 -14.20 24.05 0.54
N VAL A 131 -14.85 23.19 1.34
CA VAL A 131 -15.70 22.12 0.80
C VAL A 131 -16.85 22.70 -0.03
N SER A 132 -17.54 23.73 0.48
CA SER A 132 -18.63 24.39 -0.23
C SER A 132 -18.18 25.00 -1.55
N GLN A 133 -17.03 25.68 -1.57
CA GLN A 133 -16.49 26.28 -2.79
C GLN A 133 -16.01 25.22 -3.79
N LEU A 134 -15.41 24.11 -3.33
CA LEU A 134 -15.03 23.00 -4.22
C LEU A 134 -16.25 22.34 -4.85
N LYS A 135 -17.32 22.12 -4.09
CA LYS A 135 -18.57 21.53 -4.60
C LYS A 135 -19.29 22.42 -5.61
N ALA A 136 -19.01 23.74 -5.61
CA ALA A 136 -19.51 24.65 -6.62
C ALA A 136 -18.76 24.55 -7.97
N ILE A 137 -17.61 23.87 -8.03
CA ILE A 137 -16.83 23.72 -9.26
C ILE A 137 -17.59 22.81 -10.24
N PRO A 138 -17.94 23.29 -11.45
CA PRO A 138 -18.56 22.46 -12.47
C PRO A 138 -17.67 21.26 -12.83
N ALA A 139 -18.27 20.12 -13.18
CA ALA A 139 -17.57 18.89 -13.54
C ALA A 139 -16.82 18.13 -12.42
N LEU A 140 -16.75 18.66 -11.20
CA LEU A 140 -16.23 17.93 -10.03
C LEU A 140 -17.31 16.99 -9.46
N GLU A 141 -17.05 15.68 -9.49
CA GLU A 141 -18.02 14.67 -9.09
C GLU A 141 -18.03 14.44 -7.57
N SER A 142 -16.86 14.46 -6.94
CA SER A 142 -16.75 14.08 -5.53
C SER A 142 -15.67 14.85 -4.79
N VAL A 143 -16.05 15.40 -3.63
CA VAL A 143 -15.15 15.92 -2.61
C VAL A 143 -15.21 15.00 -1.40
N GLY A 144 -14.05 14.57 -0.94
CA GLY A 144 -13.97 13.82 0.31
C GLY A 144 -12.78 14.20 1.17
N ILE A 145 -12.80 13.74 2.42
CA ILE A 145 -11.71 14.01 3.37
C ILE A 145 -11.06 12.72 3.87
N THR A 146 -9.79 12.82 4.26
CA THR A 146 -9.12 11.82 5.10
C THR A 146 -8.82 12.44 6.45
N THR A 147 -9.38 11.88 7.52
CA THR A 147 -9.31 12.42 8.88
C THR A 147 -9.01 11.32 9.88
N ASN A 148 -8.41 11.66 11.02
CA ASN A 148 -8.30 10.77 12.17
C ASN A 148 -9.59 10.61 12.98
N GLY A 149 -10.63 11.40 12.64
CA GLY A 149 -11.97 11.23 13.18
C GLY A 149 -12.27 11.94 14.50
N LEU A 150 -11.26 12.50 15.21
CA LEU A 150 -11.46 13.06 16.56
C LEU A 150 -12.48 14.20 16.64
N MET A 151 -12.61 14.99 15.57
CA MET A 151 -13.49 16.16 15.50
C MET A 151 -14.78 15.90 14.71
N LEU A 152 -15.01 14.67 14.22
CA LEU A 152 -16.16 14.37 13.39
C LEU A 152 -17.48 14.64 14.09
N THR A 153 -17.62 14.25 15.35
CA THR A 153 -18.84 14.50 16.13
C THR A 153 -19.23 15.98 16.21
N ARG A 154 -18.25 16.90 16.08
CA ARG A 154 -18.48 18.34 16.14
C ARG A 154 -18.65 18.99 14.76
N GLN A 155 -17.95 18.50 13.74
CA GLN A 155 -17.84 19.19 12.45
C GLN A 155 -18.63 18.53 11.33
N LEU A 156 -18.98 17.24 11.45
CA LEU A 156 -19.49 16.46 10.33
C LEU A 156 -20.81 17.01 9.77
N VAL A 157 -21.73 17.48 10.64
CA VAL A 157 -22.99 18.10 10.19
C VAL A 157 -22.72 19.37 9.36
N GLY A 158 -21.76 20.19 9.76
CA GLY A 158 -21.35 21.38 9.00
C GLY A 158 -20.72 21.02 7.65
N LEU A 159 -19.90 19.96 7.62
CA LEU A 159 -19.28 19.46 6.40
C LEU A 159 -20.30 18.83 5.44
N GLN A 160 -21.31 18.14 5.97
CA GLN A 160 -22.41 17.58 5.18
C GLN A 160 -23.22 18.69 4.52
N ARG A 161 -23.55 19.75 5.26
CA ARG A 161 -24.23 20.94 4.71
C ARG A 161 -23.40 21.64 3.63
N ALA A 162 -22.07 21.62 3.77
CA ALA A 162 -21.16 22.13 2.75
C ALA A 162 -21.04 21.23 1.50
N GLY A 163 -21.64 20.03 1.51
CA GLY A 163 -21.65 19.10 0.37
C GLY A 163 -20.53 18.07 0.36
N LEU A 164 -19.92 17.74 1.51
CA LEU A 164 -18.94 16.66 1.60
C LEU A 164 -19.57 15.32 1.19
N ASP A 165 -18.95 14.59 0.24
CA ASP A 165 -19.52 13.34 -0.30
C ASP A 165 -18.93 12.08 0.36
N ALA A 166 -17.64 12.10 0.70
CA ALA A 166 -16.91 10.89 1.09
C ALA A 166 -15.99 11.08 2.29
N LEU A 167 -16.01 10.10 3.19
CA LEU A 167 -15.24 10.11 4.43
C LEU A 167 -14.31 8.90 4.52
N ASN A 168 -13.01 9.16 4.69
CA ASN A 168 -12.01 8.16 5.04
C ASN A 168 -11.50 8.45 6.46
N VAL A 169 -11.72 7.52 7.38
CA VAL A 169 -11.31 7.64 8.78
C VAL A 169 -10.09 6.75 9.04
N SER A 170 -8.99 7.33 9.50
CA SER A 170 -7.80 6.59 9.90
C SER A 170 -7.96 6.07 11.33
N LEU A 171 -8.04 4.75 11.49
CA LEU A 171 -8.13 4.06 12.78
C LEU A 171 -7.30 2.77 12.76
N ASP A 172 -6.17 2.79 13.45
CA ASP A 172 -5.18 1.69 13.36
C ASP A 172 -5.41 0.54 14.36
N THR A 173 -6.42 0.66 15.23
CA THR A 173 -6.70 -0.35 16.26
C THR A 173 -8.08 -0.18 16.87
N LEU A 174 -8.75 -1.30 17.15
CA LEU A 174 -9.99 -1.35 17.94
C LEU A 174 -9.74 -1.45 19.45
N LYS A 175 -8.48 -1.64 19.87
CA LYS A 175 -8.09 -1.67 21.29
C LYS A 175 -7.76 -0.25 21.78
N VAL A 176 -8.52 0.25 22.76
CA VAL A 176 -8.38 1.60 23.34
C VAL A 176 -6.96 1.89 23.83
N ALA A 177 -6.37 1.01 24.64
CA ALA A 177 -5.02 1.21 25.16
C ALA A 177 -3.97 1.31 24.03
N ARG A 178 -4.14 0.51 22.98
CA ARG A 178 -3.24 0.54 21.81
C ARG A 178 -3.44 1.81 20.98
N TYR A 179 -4.64 2.38 20.94
CA TYR A 179 -4.91 3.63 20.24
C TYR A 179 -4.07 4.76 20.83
N GLU A 180 -4.08 4.90 22.16
CA GLU A 180 -3.27 5.92 22.84
C GLU A 180 -1.76 5.67 22.65
N GLN A 181 -1.33 4.40 22.68
CA GLN A 181 0.06 4.05 22.39
C GLN A 181 0.49 4.42 20.97
N ILE A 182 -0.38 4.27 19.97
CA ILE A 182 -0.07 4.57 18.57
C ILE A 182 -0.12 6.09 18.35
N THR A 183 -1.21 6.73 18.76
CA THR A 183 -1.51 8.13 18.43
C THR A 183 -0.88 9.15 19.39
N ARG A 184 -0.37 8.67 20.54
CA ARG A 184 0.13 9.44 21.69
C ARG A 184 -0.90 10.39 22.30
N ARG A 185 -2.19 10.17 22.04
CA ARG A 185 -3.30 10.98 22.57
C ARG A 185 -4.51 10.09 22.85
N LYS A 186 -5.38 10.54 23.76
CA LYS A 186 -6.68 9.92 24.00
C LYS A 186 -7.69 10.37 22.94
N GLY A 187 -8.78 9.63 22.83
CA GLY A 187 -9.91 10.00 21.97
C GLY A 187 -10.50 8.89 21.12
N TRP A 188 -10.13 7.63 21.37
CA TRP A 188 -10.68 6.47 20.67
C TRP A 188 -12.22 6.48 20.64
N GLU A 189 -12.87 6.69 21.79
CA GLU A 189 -14.34 6.73 21.90
C GLU A 189 -14.96 7.81 21.01
N ARG A 190 -14.28 8.96 20.88
CA ARG A 190 -14.73 10.06 20.00
C ARG A 190 -14.61 9.71 18.52
N VAL A 191 -13.59 8.94 18.15
CA VAL A 191 -13.42 8.46 16.77
C VAL A 191 -14.53 7.48 16.42
N ILE A 192 -14.80 6.51 17.31
CA ILE A 192 -15.90 5.54 17.13
C ILE A 192 -17.25 6.26 17.03
N ALA A 193 -17.55 7.15 17.99
CA ALA A 193 -18.77 7.95 17.94
C ALA A 193 -18.87 8.81 16.67
N GLY A 194 -17.74 9.28 16.14
CA GLY A 194 -17.68 10.01 14.87
C GLY A 194 -17.99 9.13 13.65
N ILE A 195 -17.56 7.87 13.66
CA ILE A 195 -17.88 6.88 12.62
C ILE A 195 -19.37 6.50 12.68
N ASP A 196 -19.90 6.32 13.89
CA ASP A 196 -21.31 6.01 14.10
C ASP A 196 -22.19 7.17 13.63
N LEU A 197 -21.85 8.41 14.01
CA LEU A 197 -22.54 9.61 13.52
C LEU A 197 -22.48 9.70 12.00
N ALA A 198 -21.34 9.41 11.37
CA ALA A 198 -21.24 9.43 9.91
C ALA A 198 -22.20 8.43 9.27
N SER A 199 -22.29 7.22 9.84
CA SER A 199 -23.20 6.18 9.37
C SER A 199 -24.67 6.60 9.52
N GLN A 200 -25.03 7.21 10.65
CA GLN A 200 -26.38 7.74 10.90
C GLN A 200 -26.76 8.89 9.95
N LEU A 201 -25.79 9.71 9.54
CA LEU A 201 -25.99 10.79 8.57
C LEU A 201 -26.01 10.29 7.11
N GLY A 202 -25.95 8.97 6.88
CA GLY A 202 -26.05 8.36 5.55
C GLY A 202 -24.71 8.21 4.82
N TYR A 203 -23.58 8.53 5.45
CA TYR A 203 -22.28 8.25 4.87
C TYR A 203 -21.96 6.75 4.94
N ARG A 204 -21.13 6.27 4.01
CA ARG A 204 -20.43 4.98 4.10
C ARG A 204 -18.96 5.22 4.44
N PRO A 205 -18.61 5.48 5.71
CA PRO A 205 -17.24 5.82 6.08
C PRO A 205 -16.30 4.64 5.79
N LYS A 206 -15.18 4.92 5.12
CA LYS A 206 -14.12 3.93 4.89
C LYS A 206 -13.09 4.03 6.01
N VAL A 207 -12.84 2.93 6.71
CA VAL A 207 -11.80 2.89 7.75
C VAL A 207 -10.49 2.43 7.13
N ASN A 208 -9.46 3.26 7.26
CA ASN A 208 -8.08 2.94 6.85
C ASN A 208 -7.27 2.56 8.09
N CYS A 209 -6.57 1.43 8.02
CA CYS A 209 -5.72 0.92 9.10
C CYS A 209 -4.33 0.60 8.55
N VAL A 210 -3.30 1.20 9.15
CA VAL A 210 -1.91 0.88 8.85
C VAL A 210 -1.46 -0.28 9.73
N LEU A 211 -1.20 -1.43 9.11
CA LEU A 211 -0.71 -2.60 9.82
C LEU A 211 0.75 -2.41 10.20
N MET A 212 0.98 -2.23 11.50
CA MET A 212 2.32 -2.14 12.09
C MET A 212 2.64 -3.43 12.83
N LYS A 213 3.91 -3.88 12.70
CA LYS A 213 4.46 -4.92 13.56
C LYS A 213 4.26 -4.52 15.02
N ALA A 214 3.76 -5.45 15.84
CA ALA A 214 3.29 -5.15 17.19
C ALA A 214 4.32 -4.32 17.98
N LEU A 215 3.89 -3.15 18.45
CA LEU A 215 4.63 -2.43 19.48
C LEU A 215 4.69 -3.35 20.71
N PRO A 216 5.85 -3.53 21.36
CA PRO A 216 5.89 -4.22 22.63
C PRO A 216 4.91 -3.52 23.56
N SER A 217 3.96 -4.29 24.11
CA SER A 217 2.98 -3.78 25.05
C SER A 217 3.73 -3.31 26.29
N THR A 218 4.01 -2.02 26.38
CA THR A 218 4.37 -1.42 27.66
C THR A 218 3.14 -1.55 28.55
N PHE A 219 3.37 -2.20 29.70
CA PHE A 219 2.42 -2.47 30.76
C PHE A 219 1.49 -1.27 31.02
N VAL A 220 0.18 -1.45 30.81
CA VAL A 220 -0.80 -0.86 31.72
C VAL A 220 -1.22 -2.02 32.62
N GLN A 221 -0.56 -2.09 33.76
CA GLN A 221 -0.84 -3.04 34.82
C GLN A 221 -2.16 -2.59 35.47
N THR A 222 -3.31 -2.98 34.92
CA THR A 222 -4.52 -3.02 35.72
C THR A 222 -4.38 -4.19 36.67
N HIS A 223 -4.17 -3.87 37.95
CA HIS A 223 -4.24 -4.82 39.05
C HIS A 223 -5.54 -5.63 38.96
N ARG A 224 -5.43 -6.89 38.55
CA ARG A 224 -6.27 -7.96 39.09
C ARG A 224 -5.35 -8.99 39.66
N THR A 225 -5.36 -9.05 40.98
CA THR A 225 -5.02 -10.23 41.75
C THR A 225 -5.79 -11.40 41.17
N ASP A 226 -5.10 -12.41 40.65
CA ASP A 226 -5.46 -13.79 40.97
C ASP A 226 -4.25 -14.68 40.74
N SER A 227 -3.97 -15.38 41.83
CA SER A 227 -3.01 -16.45 42.03
C SER A 227 -3.15 -17.52 40.97
N LEU A 228 -2.03 -18.02 40.45
CA LEU A 228 -1.70 -19.45 40.35
C LEU A 228 -0.35 -19.60 39.64
N ALA A 229 0.60 -20.15 40.39
CA ALA A 229 1.95 -20.50 39.99
C ALA A 229 1.93 -21.44 38.79
N HIS A 230 2.79 -21.25 37.78
CA HIS A 230 3.41 -22.29 36.95
C HIS A 230 4.61 -21.69 36.19
N GLY A 231 5.79 -22.30 36.38
CA GLY A 231 6.87 -22.38 35.38
C GLY A 231 7.70 -21.13 35.11
N ALA A 232 8.82 -20.98 35.81
CA ALA A 232 9.90 -20.07 35.45
C ALA A 232 10.50 -20.46 34.09
N SER A 233 10.08 -19.77 33.02
CA SER A 233 10.78 -19.77 31.73
C SER A 233 11.54 -18.46 31.60
N SER A 234 12.87 -18.58 31.51
CA SER A 234 13.82 -17.48 31.30
C SER A 234 13.39 -16.63 30.09
N ARG A 235 12.79 -15.46 30.37
CA ARG A 235 12.47 -14.43 29.36
C ARG A 235 13.78 -13.84 28.86
N ARG A 236 14.22 -14.25 27.67
CA ARG A 236 15.25 -13.52 26.92
C ARG A 236 14.67 -12.15 26.53
N TYR A 237 15.23 -11.10 27.10
CA TYR A 237 15.03 -9.72 26.68
C TYR A 237 15.49 -9.58 25.22
N TYR A 238 14.59 -9.18 24.30
CA TYR A 238 15.00 -8.74 22.97
C TYR A 238 15.66 -7.36 23.10
N SER A 239 16.91 -7.24 22.66
CA SER A 239 17.63 -5.98 22.51
C SER A 239 16.99 -5.11 21.42
N SER A 240 17.26 -3.81 21.48
CA SER A 240 16.71 -2.70 20.70
C SER A 240 16.50 -2.95 19.20
N LEU A 241 15.44 -2.33 18.64
CA LEU A 241 15.11 -2.37 17.21
C LEU A 241 16.22 -1.66 16.43
N SER A 242 16.87 -2.35 15.48
CA SER A 242 17.98 -1.76 14.73
C SER A 242 17.53 -0.81 13.62
N HIS A 243 16.43 -1.09 12.90
CA HIS A 243 16.03 -0.37 11.67
C HIS A 243 15.10 0.83 11.89
N VAL A 244 15.20 1.44 13.06
CA VAL A 244 14.45 2.64 13.41
C VAL A 244 15.41 3.55 14.15
N ASP A 245 15.50 4.78 13.67
CA ASP A 245 16.23 5.84 14.36
C ASP A 245 15.66 6.03 15.78
N GLU A 246 16.53 5.93 16.80
CA GLU A 246 16.15 5.99 18.23
C GLU A 246 15.45 7.30 18.60
N HIS A 247 15.64 8.36 17.81
CA HIS A 247 15.10 9.69 18.08
C HIS A 247 13.81 9.98 17.31
N THR A 248 13.66 9.49 16.08
CA THR A 248 12.57 9.89 15.16
C THR A 248 11.57 8.78 14.86
N GLY A 249 11.91 7.51 15.10
CA GLY A 249 11.06 6.36 14.80
C GLY A 249 10.77 6.16 13.30
N ARG A 250 11.47 6.88 12.42
CA ARG A 250 11.43 6.70 10.97
C ARG A 250 12.26 5.48 10.59
N ALA A 251 11.81 4.78 9.56
CA ALA A 251 12.53 3.63 9.07
C ALA A 251 13.79 4.12 8.35
N THR A 252 14.94 3.81 8.92
CA THR A 252 16.25 4.21 8.43
C THR A 252 17.05 2.96 8.06
N MET A 253 17.81 3.07 6.98
CA MET A 253 18.81 2.06 6.67
C MET A 253 19.83 2.07 7.81
N VAL A 254 20.06 0.90 8.39
CA VAL A 254 20.94 0.76 9.56
C VAL A 254 22.37 0.97 9.12
N ASP A 255 23.04 1.94 9.73
CA ASP A 255 24.47 2.10 9.51
C ASP A 255 25.19 0.78 9.85
N VAL A 256 25.99 0.33 8.88
CA VAL A 256 26.79 -0.88 8.98
C VAL A 256 28.27 -0.54 9.10
N ASP A 257 28.69 0.72 9.06
CA ASP A 257 30.08 1.10 8.88
C ASP A 257 31.03 0.54 9.94
N ASP A 258 30.62 0.47 11.21
CA ASP A 258 31.44 -0.07 12.30
C ASP A 258 31.40 -1.61 12.43
N LYS A 259 30.66 -2.33 11.57
CA LYS A 259 30.55 -3.79 11.66
C LYS A 259 31.69 -4.47 10.92
N VAL A 260 32.29 -5.48 11.54
CA VAL A 260 33.29 -6.34 10.90
C VAL A 260 32.62 -7.14 9.78
N SER A 261 33.23 -7.15 8.59
CA SER A 261 32.77 -7.96 7.46
C SER A 261 32.95 -9.43 7.77
N THR A 262 31.88 -10.22 7.61
CA THR A 262 31.87 -11.66 7.90
C THR A 262 31.16 -12.42 6.78
N LYS A 263 31.51 -13.70 6.62
CA LYS A 263 30.79 -14.63 5.75
C LYS A 263 29.38 -14.83 6.28
N ARG A 264 28.38 -14.45 5.50
CA ARG A 264 26.97 -14.52 5.87
C ARG A 264 26.23 -15.45 4.93
N VAL A 265 25.34 -16.24 5.50
CA VAL A 265 24.53 -17.20 4.76
C VAL A 265 23.09 -17.08 5.23
N ALA A 266 22.15 -17.13 4.29
CA ALA A 266 20.74 -17.30 4.58
C ALA A 266 20.16 -18.40 3.70
N LYS A 267 19.26 -19.22 4.25
CA LYS A 267 18.44 -20.16 3.51
C LYS A 267 16.98 -19.81 3.71
N ALA A 268 16.21 -19.76 2.63
CA ALA A 268 14.76 -19.60 2.66
C ALA A 268 14.11 -20.67 1.79
N GLN A 269 12.85 -20.99 2.08
CA GLN A 269 12.05 -21.93 1.31
C GLN A 269 10.69 -21.35 0.95
N ALA A 270 10.07 -21.93 -0.07
CA ALA A 270 8.66 -21.74 -0.43
C ALA A 270 8.10 -23.07 -0.98
N THR A 271 6.78 -23.23 -0.91
CA THR A 271 6.08 -24.39 -1.49
C THR A 271 4.95 -23.88 -2.37
N VAL A 272 4.80 -24.43 -3.56
CA VAL A 272 3.70 -24.09 -4.47
C VAL A 272 2.89 -25.35 -4.76
N TYR A 273 1.68 -25.42 -4.22
CA TYR A 273 0.74 -26.48 -4.59
C TYR A 273 0.16 -26.15 -5.97
N VAL A 274 0.33 -27.05 -6.92
CA VAL A 274 -0.10 -26.86 -8.32
C VAL A 274 -1.25 -27.78 -8.73
N GLY A 275 -1.58 -28.77 -7.91
CA GLY A 275 -2.59 -29.78 -8.24
C GLY A 275 -2.10 -30.86 -9.21
N PRO A 276 -2.81 -32.00 -9.30
CA PRO A 276 -2.33 -33.20 -9.98
C PRO A 276 -2.12 -33.01 -11.49
N THR A 277 -3.00 -32.26 -12.15
CA THR A 277 -2.91 -32.02 -13.60
C THR A 277 -1.65 -31.23 -13.96
N ILE A 278 -1.36 -30.14 -13.24
CA ILE A 278 -0.16 -29.34 -13.50
C ILE A 278 1.08 -30.11 -13.07
N ALA A 279 1.04 -30.86 -11.96
CA ALA A 279 2.15 -31.69 -11.53
C ALA A 279 2.59 -32.68 -12.63
N ALA A 280 1.64 -33.41 -13.23
CA ALA A 280 1.93 -34.32 -14.35
C ALA A 280 2.54 -33.58 -15.56
N LEU A 281 2.01 -32.41 -15.91
CA LEU A 281 2.54 -31.60 -17.02
C LEU A 281 3.96 -31.07 -16.74
N ILE A 282 4.28 -30.74 -15.48
CA ILE A 282 5.63 -30.34 -15.07
C ILE A 282 6.58 -31.55 -15.13
N GLU A 283 6.16 -32.71 -14.64
CA GLU A 283 6.96 -33.94 -14.63
C GLU A 283 7.34 -34.40 -16.04
N ASN A 284 6.41 -34.29 -16.99
CA ASN A 284 6.62 -34.62 -18.40
C ASN A 284 7.21 -33.46 -19.23
N ASN A 285 7.38 -32.28 -18.64
CA ASN A 285 7.81 -31.05 -19.32
C ASN A 285 6.93 -30.66 -20.53
N GLU A 286 5.60 -30.81 -20.40
CA GLU A 286 4.60 -30.62 -21.46
C GLU A 286 3.90 -29.25 -21.40
N LEU A 287 4.32 -28.36 -20.51
CA LEU A 287 3.76 -27.01 -20.43
C LEU A 287 4.18 -26.17 -21.64
N LYS A 288 3.21 -25.50 -22.26
CA LYS A 288 3.41 -24.64 -23.45
C LYS A 288 4.49 -23.57 -23.26
N LYS A 289 4.70 -23.10 -22.03
CA LYS A 289 5.67 -22.06 -21.69
C LYS A 289 7.09 -22.60 -21.45
N GLY A 290 7.30 -23.92 -21.50
CA GLY A 290 8.60 -24.57 -21.28
C GLY A 290 8.82 -25.04 -19.85
N ASP A 291 10.09 -25.34 -19.53
CA ASP A 291 10.51 -25.92 -18.24
C ASP A 291 10.31 -24.94 -17.07
N VAL A 292 9.26 -25.21 -16.30
CA VAL A 292 8.86 -24.40 -15.14
C VAL A 292 9.91 -24.38 -14.05
N LEU A 293 10.57 -25.52 -13.78
CA LEU A 293 11.51 -25.62 -12.66
C LEU A 293 12.76 -24.81 -12.97
N SER A 294 13.30 -24.92 -14.19
CA SER A 294 14.46 -24.15 -14.63
C SER A 294 14.17 -22.65 -14.70
N ILE A 295 13.01 -22.25 -15.25
CA ILE A 295 12.62 -20.83 -15.35
C ILE A 295 12.41 -20.22 -13.94
N SER A 296 11.79 -20.98 -13.03
CA SER A 296 11.64 -20.60 -11.62
C SER A 296 13.00 -20.38 -10.93
N GLN A 297 13.97 -21.28 -11.15
CA GLN A 297 15.32 -21.15 -10.60
C GLN A 297 16.03 -19.89 -11.13
N MET A 298 15.94 -19.62 -12.43
CA MET A 298 16.52 -18.41 -13.03
C MET A 298 15.89 -17.14 -12.44
N ALA A 299 14.57 -17.10 -12.30
CA ALA A 299 13.85 -15.99 -11.72
C ALA A 299 14.27 -15.71 -10.27
N ALA A 300 14.46 -16.76 -9.46
CA ALA A 300 14.98 -16.63 -8.09
C ALA A 300 16.39 -16.02 -8.05
N ILE A 301 17.30 -16.42 -8.95
CA ILE A 301 18.67 -15.88 -9.00
C ILE A 301 18.65 -14.39 -9.35
N VAL A 302 17.82 -13.99 -10.32
CA VAL A 302 17.67 -12.58 -10.70
C VAL A 302 17.05 -11.79 -9.54
N ALA A 303 16.01 -12.33 -8.92
CA ALA A 303 15.31 -11.70 -7.81
C ALA A 303 16.23 -11.44 -6.60
N ALA A 304 17.07 -12.41 -6.24
CA ALA A 304 18.05 -12.25 -5.16
C ALA A 304 18.94 -11.02 -5.39
N LYS A 305 19.44 -10.84 -6.62
CA LYS A 305 20.28 -9.70 -7.02
C LYS A 305 19.53 -8.37 -7.08
N LYS A 306 18.20 -8.41 -7.14
CA LYS A 306 17.30 -7.25 -7.24
C LYS A 306 16.59 -6.90 -5.95
N THR A 307 16.98 -7.52 -4.83
CA THR A 307 16.32 -7.34 -3.54
C THR A 307 16.29 -5.90 -3.07
N SER A 308 17.39 -5.14 -3.20
CA SER A 308 17.42 -3.72 -2.81
C SER A 308 16.55 -2.82 -3.69
N ASP A 309 16.30 -3.23 -4.94
CA ASP A 309 15.41 -2.50 -5.85
C ASP A 309 13.93 -2.73 -5.48
N LEU A 310 13.63 -3.87 -4.84
CA LEU A 310 12.27 -4.29 -4.48
C LEU A 310 11.89 -3.98 -3.03
N ILE A 311 12.86 -4.03 -2.10
CA ILE A 311 12.63 -3.88 -0.66
C ILE A 311 13.26 -2.55 -0.18
N PRO A 312 12.45 -1.52 0.15
CA PRO A 312 12.92 -0.12 0.33
C PRO A 312 14.03 0.15 1.34
N LEU A 313 14.33 -0.77 2.27
CA LEU A 313 15.32 -0.59 3.34
C LEU A 313 16.43 -1.65 3.33
N CYS A 314 16.48 -2.47 2.27
CA CYS A 314 17.60 -3.37 2.07
C CYS A 314 18.81 -2.59 1.56
N HIS A 315 19.98 -2.94 2.08
CA HIS A 315 21.24 -2.49 1.49
C HIS A 315 21.41 -3.18 0.13
N ASN A 316 22.10 -2.53 -0.79
CA ASN A 316 22.60 -3.22 -1.98
C ASN A 316 23.81 -4.08 -1.57
N ILE A 317 23.64 -5.39 -1.52
CA ILE A 317 24.66 -6.34 -1.04
C ILE A 317 25.32 -7.04 -2.23
N PRO A 318 26.65 -6.96 -2.38
CA PRO A 318 27.39 -7.82 -3.30
C PRO A 318 27.29 -9.30 -2.88
N LEU A 319 26.52 -10.08 -3.64
CA LEU A 319 26.29 -11.50 -3.35
C LEU A 319 27.44 -12.37 -3.89
N SER A 320 28.02 -13.20 -3.03
CA SER A 320 29.12 -14.10 -3.40
C SER A 320 28.62 -15.44 -3.96
N SER A 321 27.42 -15.89 -3.57
CA SER A 321 26.80 -17.09 -4.13
C SER A 321 25.29 -17.07 -3.95
N ILE A 322 24.57 -17.48 -4.99
CA ILE A 322 23.14 -17.78 -4.95
C ILE A 322 22.98 -19.20 -5.48
N LYS A 323 22.48 -20.11 -4.66
CA LYS A 323 22.10 -21.46 -5.08
C LYS A 323 20.60 -21.62 -4.88
N VAL A 324 19.91 -22.07 -5.91
CA VAL A 324 18.45 -22.30 -5.88
C VAL A 324 18.21 -23.73 -6.34
N GLU A 325 17.43 -24.45 -5.56
CA GLU A 325 16.92 -25.78 -5.89
C GLU A 325 15.40 -25.66 -6.03
N THR A 326 14.87 -26.19 -7.11
CA THR A 326 13.42 -26.25 -7.35
C THR A 326 13.10 -27.63 -7.87
N SER A 327 12.24 -28.35 -7.14
CA SER A 327 11.88 -29.73 -7.44
C SER A 327 10.37 -29.94 -7.28
N LEU A 328 9.81 -30.82 -8.09
CA LEU A 328 8.42 -31.27 -7.94
C LEU A 328 8.37 -32.47 -6.99
N ASN A 329 7.43 -32.44 -6.05
CA ASN A 329 7.00 -33.61 -5.30
C ASN A 329 5.67 -34.11 -5.88
N SER A 330 5.74 -35.15 -6.72
CA SER A 330 4.59 -35.73 -7.41
C SER A 330 3.57 -36.36 -6.45
N SER A 331 3.99 -36.74 -5.23
CA SER A 331 3.06 -37.32 -4.23
C SER A 331 2.16 -36.27 -3.56
N THR A 332 2.66 -35.04 -3.38
CA THR A 332 1.89 -33.94 -2.78
C THR A 332 1.37 -32.93 -3.80
N ASN A 333 1.79 -33.07 -5.08
CA ASN A 333 1.54 -32.11 -6.16
C ASN A 333 2.08 -30.70 -5.83
N GLU A 334 3.26 -30.66 -5.21
CA GLU A 334 3.88 -29.43 -4.74
C GLU A 334 5.25 -29.22 -5.37
N VAL A 335 5.50 -28.00 -5.85
CA VAL A 335 6.83 -27.54 -6.21
C VAL A 335 7.51 -26.97 -4.96
N GLN A 336 8.62 -27.59 -4.56
CA GLN A 336 9.45 -27.15 -3.43
C GLN A 336 10.57 -26.27 -3.95
N ILE A 337 10.75 -25.10 -3.34
CA ILE A 337 11.77 -24.13 -3.72
C ILE A 337 12.64 -23.85 -2.49
N LEU A 338 13.95 -24.03 -2.63
CA LEU A 338 14.93 -23.72 -1.60
C LEU A 338 16.01 -22.81 -2.18
N ALA A 339 16.19 -21.63 -1.58
CA ALA A 339 17.27 -20.71 -1.95
C ALA A 339 18.28 -20.56 -0.81
N LYS A 340 19.56 -20.70 -1.14
CA LYS A 340 20.71 -20.42 -0.26
C LYS A 340 21.52 -19.28 -0.84
N VAL A 341 21.55 -18.15 -0.13
CA VAL A 341 22.29 -16.95 -0.53
C VAL A 341 23.47 -16.74 0.42
N LYS A 342 24.60 -16.31 -0.12
CA LYS A 342 25.82 -15.97 0.61
C LYS A 342 26.35 -14.60 0.20
N CYS A 343 26.96 -13.91 1.16
CA CYS A 343 27.79 -12.74 0.90
C CYS A 343 28.96 -12.69 1.88
N ASP A 344 29.94 -11.86 1.56
CA ASP A 344 30.96 -11.38 2.48
C ASP A 344 30.62 -9.92 2.79
N GLY A 345 30.14 -9.64 4.00
CA GLY A 345 29.63 -8.30 4.28
C GLY A 345 29.22 -8.03 5.72
N LYS A 346 28.72 -6.81 5.94
CA LYS A 346 28.37 -6.27 7.24
C LYS A 346 26.90 -6.48 7.64
N THR A 347 26.05 -6.85 6.68
CA THR A 347 24.62 -7.15 6.84
C THR A 347 24.29 -8.54 6.32
N GLY A 348 23.27 -9.17 6.92
CA GLY A 348 22.79 -10.49 6.50
C GLY A 348 22.06 -10.45 5.15
N VAL A 349 21.89 -11.63 4.58
CA VAL A 349 21.26 -11.87 3.26
C VAL A 349 19.89 -12.56 3.38
N GLU A 350 19.21 -12.36 4.52
CA GLU A 350 17.91 -12.97 4.79
C GLU A 350 16.86 -12.55 3.74
N MET A 351 16.88 -11.27 3.38
CA MET A 351 15.91 -10.69 2.45
C MET A 351 16.18 -11.13 1.01
N GLU A 352 17.43 -11.35 0.64
CA GLU A 352 17.81 -11.85 -0.67
C GLU A 352 17.35 -13.30 -0.85
N ALA A 353 17.49 -14.14 0.18
CA ALA A 353 16.96 -15.50 0.16
C ALA A 353 15.42 -15.52 0.11
N LEU A 354 14.74 -14.69 0.92
CA LEU A 354 13.27 -14.61 0.95
C LEU A 354 12.70 -14.06 -0.36
N THR A 355 13.33 -13.05 -0.94
CA THR A 355 12.91 -12.46 -2.21
C THR A 355 13.09 -13.47 -3.35
N ALA A 356 14.21 -14.22 -3.35
CA ALA A 356 14.46 -15.28 -4.32
C ALA A 356 13.33 -16.31 -4.36
N VAL A 357 12.98 -16.92 -3.21
CA VAL A 357 11.93 -17.94 -3.16
C VAL A 357 10.53 -17.38 -3.45
N SER A 358 10.27 -16.11 -3.11
CA SER A 358 8.99 -15.45 -3.39
C SER A 358 8.77 -15.26 -4.89
N ILE A 359 9.79 -14.77 -5.60
CA ILE A 359 9.70 -14.56 -7.05
C ILE A 359 9.72 -15.89 -7.80
N ALA A 360 10.49 -16.88 -7.37
CA ALA A 360 10.38 -18.24 -7.92
C ALA A 360 8.95 -18.79 -7.80
N ALA A 361 8.32 -18.66 -6.62
CA ALA A 361 6.95 -19.13 -6.42
C ALA A 361 5.93 -18.40 -7.33
N LEU A 362 6.07 -17.08 -7.48
CA LEU A 362 5.25 -16.30 -8.42
C LEU A 362 5.51 -16.69 -9.88
N THR A 363 6.73 -17.08 -10.21
CA THR A 363 7.10 -17.56 -11.55
C THR A 363 6.44 -18.91 -11.84
N VAL A 364 6.45 -19.85 -10.89
CA VAL A 364 5.70 -21.12 -11.01
C VAL A 364 4.21 -20.82 -11.24
N TYR A 365 3.64 -19.88 -10.49
CA TYR A 365 2.25 -19.47 -10.69
C TYR A 365 2.02 -18.93 -12.12
N ASP A 366 2.83 -17.98 -12.60
CA ASP A 366 2.65 -17.41 -13.94
C ASP A 366 2.78 -18.45 -15.05
N MET A 367 3.71 -19.40 -14.90
CA MET A 367 3.95 -20.45 -15.87
C MET A 367 2.77 -21.42 -15.98
N CYS A 368 2.05 -21.63 -14.88
CA CYS A 368 1.00 -22.65 -14.79
C CYS A 368 -0.44 -22.09 -14.80
N LYS A 369 -0.65 -20.77 -14.59
CA LYS A 369 -1.98 -20.16 -14.45
C LYS A 369 -2.92 -20.32 -15.65
N ALA A 370 -2.39 -20.71 -16.82
CA ALA A 370 -3.20 -20.99 -18.00
C ALA A 370 -3.92 -22.36 -17.92
N VAL A 371 -3.45 -23.26 -17.05
CA VAL A 371 -4.03 -24.59 -16.83
C VAL A 371 -5.01 -24.56 -15.66
N SER A 372 -4.62 -23.96 -14.53
CA SER A 372 -5.50 -23.78 -13.37
C SER A 372 -5.12 -22.53 -12.57
N HIS A 373 -6.12 -21.90 -11.95
CA HIS A 373 -5.95 -20.78 -11.02
C HIS A 373 -5.94 -21.20 -9.55
N GLU A 374 -6.16 -22.48 -9.24
CA GLU A 374 -6.21 -23.05 -7.87
C GLU A 374 -4.80 -23.23 -7.24
N ILE A 375 -3.77 -22.67 -7.87
CA ILE A 375 -2.39 -22.74 -7.42
C ILE A 375 -2.24 -21.97 -6.10
N LEU A 376 -1.65 -22.61 -5.08
CA LEU A 376 -1.44 -22.01 -3.76
C LEU A 376 0.05 -21.84 -3.45
N ILE A 377 0.48 -20.61 -3.19
CA ILE A 377 1.82 -20.32 -2.68
C ILE A 377 1.78 -20.36 -1.15
N LYS A 378 2.57 -21.25 -0.56
CA LYS A 378 2.62 -21.53 0.88
C LYS A 378 4.06 -21.42 1.39
N ASN A 379 4.19 -21.31 2.71
CA ASN A 379 5.45 -21.54 3.43
C ASN A 379 6.66 -20.73 2.93
N ILE A 380 6.46 -19.49 2.49
CA ILE A 380 7.57 -18.55 2.25
C ILE A 380 8.19 -18.19 3.60
N MET A 381 9.37 -18.71 3.88
CA MET A 381 9.97 -18.58 5.21
C MET A 381 11.49 -18.75 5.21
N LEU A 382 12.14 -18.05 6.14
CA LEU A 382 13.57 -18.22 6.44
C LEU A 382 13.79 -19.53 7.20
N VAL A 383 14.65 -20.40 6.69
CA VAL A 383 15.03 -21.69 7.28
C VAL A 383 16.26 -21.54 8.17
N GLU A 384 17.27 -20.80 7.71
CA GLU A 384 18.56 -20.68 8.39
C GLU A 384 19.18 -19.31 8.13
N LYS A 385 19.90 -18.75 9.09
CA LYS A 385 20.85 -17.65 8.88
C LYS A 385 22.09 -17.80 9.77
N THR A 386 23.26 -17.52 9.23
CA THR A 386 24.55 -17.58 9.94
C THR A 386 25.44 -16.39 9.57
N GLY A 387 26.46 -16.12 10.40
CA GLY A 387 27.51 -15.16 10.06
C GLY A 387 27.31 -13.71 10.51
N GLY A 388 26.58 -13.45 11.59
CA GLY A 388 26.41 -12.11 12.16
C GLY A 388 26.24 -12.13 13.68
N LYS A 389 25.68 -11.06 14.26
CA LYS A 389 25.40 -11.00 15.71
C LYS A 389 24.43 -12.09 16.19
N SER A 390 23.57 -12.60 15.29
CA SER A 390 22.59 -13.64 15.61
C SER A 390 22.55 -14.70 14.52
N GLU A 391 22.55 -15.95 14.96
CA GLU A 391 22.27 -17.12 14.13
C GLU A 391 20.83 -17.57 14.33
N PHE A 392 20.25 -18.19 13.31
CA PHE A 392 18.91 -18.72 13.36
C PHE A 392 18.86 -20.05 12.62
N TYR A 393 18.27 -21.05 13.25
CA TYR A 393 17.95 -22.33 12.65
C TYR A 393 16.50 -22.66 12.98
N ARG A 394 15.67 -22.83 11.96
CA ARG A 394 14.27 -23.17 12.16
C ARG A 394 14.16 -24.63 12.58
N LYS A 395 13.47 -24.88 13.71
CA LYS A 395 13.08 -26.24 14.11
C LYS A 395 12.08 -26.78 13.07
N GLN A 396 12.27 -28.03 12.63
CA GLN A 396 11.43 -28.69 11.63
C GLN A 396 9.94 -28.51 11.97
N PHE A 397 9.17 -28.04 10.99
CA PHE A 397 7.72 -27.99 11.06
C PHE A 397 7.20 -29.39 10.71
N HIS A 398 6.55 -30.08 11.64
CA HIS A 398 5.69 -31.20 11.26
C HIS A 398 4.44 -30.62 10.59
N HIS A 399 4.22 -31.01 9.34
CA HIS A 399 3.01 -30.66 8.60
C HIS A 399 1.85 -31.41 9.27
N GLU A 400 0.92 -30.73 9.93
CA GLU A 400 -0.41 -31.31 10.13
C GLU A 400 -1.05 -31.42 8.73
N PRO A 401 -1.54 -32.60 8.31
CA PRO A 401 -2.15 -32.77 6.99
C PRO A 401 -3.32 -31.80 6.81
N ALA A 402 -3.50 -31.39 5.56
CA ALA A 402 -4.56 -30.50 5.12
C ALA A 402 -5.94 -30.98 5.61
N LEU A 403 -6.81 -30.01 5.84
CA LEU A 403 -8.18 -30.13 6.32
C LEU A 403 -9.09 -30.79 5.26
N GLU A 404 -8.88 -32.07 4.96
CA GLU A 404 -9.81 -32.89 4.19
C GLU A 404 -10.31 -34.04 5.08
N SER A 405 -11.63 -34.04 5.34
CA SER A 405 -12.44 -34.90 6.23
C SER A 405 -12.92 -34.26 7.54
N ARG A 406 -13.77 -33.23 7.41
CA ARG A 406 -14.80 -32.92 8.43
C ARG A 406 -16.20 -33.02 7.83
N THR A 407 -16.43 -34.08 7.08
CA THR A 407 -17.77 -34.57 6.69
C THR A 407 -17.87 -36.03 7.09
N ALA A 408 -18.00 -36.27 8.40
CA ALA A 408 -18.66 -37.41 9.04
C ALA A 408 -18.24 -37.46 10.51
N ALA A 409 -19.23 -37.63 11.41
CA ALA A 409 -19.08 -37.88 12.84
C ALA A 409 -18.58 -36.72 13.73
N ARG A 410 -19.46 -35.75 14.01
CA ARG A 410 -19.63 -35.26 15.38
C ARG A 410 -21.09 -35.39 15.77
N GLN A 411 -21.33 -36.34 16.68
CA GLN A 411 -22.58 -36.44 17.43
C GLN A 411 -22.88 -35.10 18.11
N ALA A 412 -24.17 -34.78 18.17
CA ALA A 412 -24.71 -33.62 18.83
C ALA A 412 -24.41 -33.66 20.34
N GLU A 413 -23.54 -32.76 20.79
CA GLU A 413 -23.57 -32.28 22.17
C GLU A 413 -23.81 -30.78 22.11
N GLU A 414 -24.98 -30.37 22.60
CA GLU A 414 -25.41 -28.99 22.75
C GLU A 414 -24.47 -28.25 23.70
N LEU A 415 -23.80 -27.21 23.20
CA LEU A 415 -23.18 -26.19 24.06
C LEU A 415 -24.20 -25.07 24.30
N PRO A 416 -24.37 -24.61 25.55
CA PRO A 416 -25.48 -23.73 25.94
C PRO A 416 -25.35 -22.37 25.28
N ILE A 417 -26.41 -21.99 24.56
CA ILE A 417 -26.60 -20.65 24.02
C ILE A 417 -26.85 -19.71 25.22
N ILE A 418 -25.86 -18.90 25.59
CA ILE A 418 -26.08 -17.77 26.49
C ILE A 418 -26.76 -16.66 25.66
N THR A 419 -28.09 -16.69 25.61
CA THR A 419 -28.86 -15.52 25.19
C THR A 419 -29.00 -14.57 26.39
N ARG A 420 -28.44 -13.36 26.28
CA ARG A 420 -28.93 -12.22 27.07
C ARG A 420 -29.99 -11.52 26.23
N PRO A 421 -31.22 -11.30 26.72
CA PRO A 421 -32.22 -10.57 25.98
C PRO A 421 -31.86 -9.07 25.98
N TYR A 422 -31.66 -8.50 24.79
CA TYR A 422 -31.69 -7.06 24.58
C TYR A 422 -33.13 -6.73 24.17
N GLN A 423 -33.89 -6.06 25.03
CA GLN A 423 -35.21 -5.53 24.68
C GLN A 423 -35.02 -4.26 23.85
N THR A 424 -35.50 -4.27 22.61
CA THR A 424 -35.77 -3.06 21.84
C THR A 424 -37.18 -3.17 21.30
N ASP A 425 -38.01 -2.17 21.61
CA ASP A 425 -39.35 -2.02 21.04
C ASP A 425 -39.28 -1.92 19.50
N PRO A 426 -40.21 -2.52 18.76
CA PRO A 426 -40.14 -2.59 17.31
C PRO A 426 -40.55 -1.26 16.65
N ILE A 427 -39.64 -0.64 15.91
CA ILE A 427 -39.98 0.31 14.85
C ILE A 427 -40.26 -0.52 13.59
N VAL A 428 -41.52 -0.54 13.17
CA VAL A 428 -41.97 -1.19 11.93
C VAL A 428 -41.64 -0.29 10.75
N THR A 429 -40.78 -0.76 9.83
CA THR A 429 -40.66 -0.18 8.48
C THR A 429 -40.78 -1.28 7.45
N ASN A 430 -41.81 -1.20 6.61
CA ASN A 430 -42.14 -2.13 5.52
C ASN A 430 -41.26 -1.88 4.28
N GLU A 431 -40.01 -2.33 4.26
CA GLU A 431 -39.25 -2.46 3.00
C GLU A 431 -38.46 -3.79 2.92
N PRO A 432 -38.40 -4.42 1.73
CA PRO A 432 -37.89 -5.78 1.56
C PRO A 432 -36.36 -5.85 1.67
N PHE A 433 -35.91 -6.78 2.52
CA PHE A 433 -34.51 -7.12 2.80
C PHE A 433 -33.85 -7.77 1.58
N VAL A 434 -32.75 -7.20 1.07
CA VAL A 434 -31.91 -7.83 0.03
C VAL A 434 -30.68 -8.44 0.71
N PRO A 435 -30.45 -9.77 0.63
CA PRO A 435 -29.35 -10.42 1.34
C PRO A 435 -27.99 -10.10 0.71
N MET A 436 -27.04 -9.74 1.59
CA MET A 436 -25.64 -9.47 1.28
C MET A 436 -24.84 -10.77 1.48
N TYR A 437 -24.21 -11.29 0.43
CA TYR A 437 -23.23 -12.38 0.53
C TYR A 437 -21.86 -11.78 0.86
N ILE A 438 -21.19 -12.34 1.88
CA ILE A 438 -19.82 -12.01 2.31
C ILE A 438 -18.82 -12.73 1.40
#